data_AF-A0A1B2EBE8-F1
#
_entry.id   AF-A0A1B2EBE8-F1
#
_cell.length_a   1.000
_cell.length_b   1.000
_cell.length_c   1.000
_cell.angle_alpha   90.00
_cell.angle_beta   90.00
_cell.angle_gamma   90.00
#
_symmetry.space_group_name_H-M   'P 1'
#
loop_
_entity.id
_entity.type
_entity.pdbx_description
1 polymer ?
#
loop_
_entity_poly.entity_id
_entity_poly.type
_entity_poly.pdbx_seq_one_letter_code
_entity_poly.pdbx_strand_id
1 'polypeptide(L)' 'MPREVLRDPAGRVIGSYEDNAVSGRITARDASGRWLGYYDTRRDETRDAAGRFLAKGNVLASLIFGCEGRR' A
#
# COMPACT_ATOMS: atom_id res chain seq x y z
N MET A 1 -10.08 -12.45 1.65
CA MET A 1 -9.16 -11.39 1.20
C MET A 1 -9.79 -10.06 1.56
N PRO A 2 -9.48 -9.48 2.73
CA PRO A 2 -9.97 -8.15 3.08
C PRO A 2 -9.34 -7.12 2.14
N ARG A 3 -10.18 -6.33 1.47
CA ARG A 3 -9.74 -5.16 0.73
C ARG A 3 -10.22 -3.92 1.46
N GLU A 4 -9.27 -3.10 1.92
CA GLU A 4 -9.57 -1.83 2.55
C GLU A 4 -9.33 -0.70 1.55
N VAL A 5 -10.31 0.18 1.38
CA VAL A 5 -10.21 1.32 0.46
C VAL A 5 -9.88 2.56 1.26
N LEU A 6 -8.80 3.22 0.90
CA LEU A 6 -8.40 4.48 1.50
C LEU A 6 -9.06 5.62 0.76
N ARG A 7 -9.63 6.52 1.56
CA ARG A 7 -10.27 7.73 1.08
C ARG A 7 -9.63 8.93 1.75
N ASP A 8 -9.44 9.98 0.97
CA ASP A 8 -9.07 11.30 1.47
C ASP A 8 -10.24 11.90 2.29
N PRO A 9 -9.99 12.87 3.19
CA PRO A 9 -11.03 13.70 3.83
C PRO A 9 -12.10 14.26 2.86
N ALA A 10 -11.78 14.52 1.60
CA ALA A 10 -12.76 14.93 0.59
C ALA A 10 -13.65 13.76 0.07
N GLY A 11 -13.45 12.53 0.55
CA GLY A 11 -14.17 11.33 0.12
C GLY A 11 -13.62 10.68 -1.17
N ARG A 12 -12.55 11.24 -1.76
CA ARG A 12 -11.92 10.69 -2.96
C ARG A 12 -11.13 9.43 -2.62
N VAL A 13 -11.25 8.39 -3.44
CA VAL A 13 -10.41 7.19 -3.31
C VAL A 13 -8.98 7.55 -3.66
N ILE A 14 -8.07 7.35 -2.71
CA ILE A 14 -6.63 7.59 -2.89
C ILE A 14 -5.87 6.28 -3.13
N GLY A 15 -6.42 5.16 -2.66
CA GLY A 15 -5.84 3.85 -2.88
C GLY A 15 -6.61 2.73 -2.20
N SER A 16 -6.03 1.54 -2.21
CA SER A 16 -6.55 0.40 -1.47
C SER A 16 -5.44 -0.51 -0.98
N TYR A 17 -5.65 -1.10 0.20
CA TYR A 17 -4.87 -2.22 0.71
C TYR A 17 -5.59 -3.54 0.41
N GLU A 18 -4.83 -4.52 -0.03
CA GLU A 18 -5.27 -5.92 -0.11
C GLU A 18 -4.46 -6.72 0.89
N ASP A 19 -5.12 -7.18 1.95
CA ASP A 19 -4.54 -8.14 2.86
C ASP A 19 -4.61 -9.54 2.26
N ASN A 20 -3.45 -10.18 2.23
CA ASN A 20 -3.30 -11.56 1.84
C ASN A 20 -2.83 -12.37 3.05
N ALA A 21 -3.76 -12.65 3.97
CA ALA A 21 -3.55 -13.47 5.17
C ALA A 21 -2.80 -14.80 4.90
N VAL A 22 -2.99 -15.40 3.72
CA VAL A 22 -2.30 -16.65 3.34
C VAL A 22 -0.79 -16.43 3.18
N SER A 23 -0.40 -15.30 2.59
CA SER A 23 1.01 -14.96 2.36
C SER A 23 1.63 -14.15 3.50
N GLY A 24 0.82 -13.56 4.39
CA GLY A 24 1.29 -12.58 5.38
C GLY A 24 1.78 -11.29 4.71
N ARG A 25 1.14 -10.90 3.60
CA ARG A 25 1.52 -9.70 2.84
C ARG A 25 0.32 -8.80 2.64
N ILE A 26 0.51 -7.52 2.89
CA ILE A 26 -0.48 -6.49 2.61
C ILE A 26 0.01 -5.71 1.40
N THR A 27 -0.71 -5.77 0.30
CA THR A 27 -0.37 -5.04 -0.94
C THR A 27 -1.04 -3.68 -0.96
N ALA A 28 -0.31 -2.63 -1.37
CA ALA A 28 -0.87 -1.30 -1.59
C ALA A 28 -1.03 -1.01 -3.08
N ARG A 29 -2.20 -0.46 -3.43
CA ARG A 29 -2.51 0.03 -4.77
C ARG A 29 -2.99 1.47 -4.70
N ASP A 30 -2.67 2.22 -5.74
CA ASP A 30 -3.15 3.58 -5.97
C ASP A 30 -4.66 3.61 -6.30
N ALA A 31 -5.28 4.79 -6.28
CA ALA A 31 -6.64 5.04 -6.75
C ALA A 31 -6.92 4.46 -8.15
N SER A 32 -5.91 4.48 -9.01
CA SER A 32 -5.99 3.93 -10.39
C SER A 32 -5.84 2.39 -10.44
N GLY A 33 -5.64 1.73 -9.30
CA GLY A 33 -5.36 0.30 -9.21
C GLY A 33 -3.89 -0.07 -9.52
N ARG A 34 -3.01 0.92 -9.69
CA ARG A 34 -1.57 0.68 -9.92
C ARG A 34 -0.94 0.12 -8.65
N TRP A 35 -0.19 -0.96 -8.79
CA TRP A 35 0.56 -1.54 -7.69
C TRP A 35 1.70 -0.61 -7.25
N LEU A 36 1.74 -0.29 -5.97
CA LEU A 36 2.73 0.62 -5.39
C LEU A 36 3.77 -0.14 -4.55
N GLY A 37 3.38 -1.27 -3.98
CA GLY A 37 4.26 -2.06 -3.14
C GLY A 37 3.51 -3.02 -2.23
N TYR A 38 4.22 -3.56 -1.27
CA TYR A 38 3.69 -4.51 -0.30
C TYR A 38 4.41 -4.42 1.04
N TYR A 39 3.66 -4.63 2.10
CA TYR A 39 4.15 -4.81 3.45
C TYR A 39 4.18 -6.30 3.76
N ASP A 40 5.33 -6.80 4.21
CA ASP A 40 5.49 -8.15 4.69
C ASP A 40 5.33 -8.16 6.21
N THR A 41 4.20 -8.71 6.69
CA THR A 41 3.86 -8.71 8.13
C THR A 41 4.73 -9.67 8.94
N ARG A 42 5.40 -10.62 8.28
CA ARG A 42 6.29 -11.58 8.93
C ARG A 42 7.66 -10.99 9.23
N ARG A 43 8.10 -10.05 8.39
CA ARG A 43 9.40 -9.38 8.51
C ARG A 43 9.29 -7.98 9.08
N ASP A 44 8.08 -7.45 9.20
CA ASP A 44 7.79 -6.05 9.49
C ASP A 44 8.54 -5.12 8.51
N GLU A 45 8.45 -5.39 7.21
CA GLU A 45 9.15 -4.62 6.18
C GLU A 45 8.18 -4.15 5.09
N THR A 46 8.25 -2.87 4.70
CA THR A 46 7.57 -2.37 3.51
C THR A 46 8.54 -2.37 2.33
N ARG A 47 8.07 -2.89 1.20
CA ARG A 47 8.79 -2.94 -0.06
C ARG A 47 8.00 -2.26 -1.16
N ASP A 48 8.72 -1.60 -2.05
CA ASP A 48 8.19 -0.93 -3.23
C ASP A 48 7.69 -1.92 -4.29
N ALA A 49 7.00 -1.45 -5.33
CA ALA A 49 6.62 -2.26 -6.48
C ALA A 49 7.86 -2.89 -7.18
N ALA A 50 9.02 -2.26 -7.10
CA ALA A 50 10.27 -2.85 -7.58
C ALA A 50 10.88 -3.91 -6.64
N GLY A 51 10.23 -4.25 -5.51
CA GLY A 51 10.76 -5.17 -4.49
C GLY A 51 11.87 -4.57 -3.61
N ARG A 52 12.17 -3.28 -3.78
CA ARG A 52 13.16 -2.55 -2.98
C ARG A 52 12.64 -2.35 -1.56
N PHE A 53 13.49 -2.62 -0.59
CA PHE A 53 13.22 -2.29 0.81
C PHE A 53 13.08 -0.76 0.96
N LEU A 54 11.96 -0.31 1.51
CA LEU A 54 11.69 1.10 1.75
C LEU A 54 11.94 1.43 3.22
N ALA A 55 11.29 0.70 4.11
CA ALA A 55 11.37 0.92 5.54
C ALA A 55 10.94 -0.32 6.33
N LYS A 56 11.32 -0.34 7.60
CA LYS A 56 10.82 -1.29 8.60
C LYS A 56 9.55 -0.73 9.23
N GLY A 57 8.50 -1.55 9.34
CA GLY A 57 7.14 -1.14 9.72
C GLY A 57 6.24 -0.86 8.52
N ASN A 58 4.96 -0.59 8.80
CA ASN A 58 3.94 -0.36 7.78
C ASN A 58 3.97 1.10 7.29
N VAL A 59 4.65 1.35 6.17
CA VAL A 59 4.69 2.67 5.50
C VAL A 59 3.94 2.67 4.17
N LEU A 60 3.01 1.71 3.97
CA LEU A 60 2.22 1.63 2.75
C LEU A 60 1.38 2.89 2.51
N ALA A 61 0.93 3.55 3.58
CA ALA A 61 0.21 4.82 3.48
C ALA A 61 1.06 5.90 2.77
N SER A 62 2.35 5.98 3.09
CA SER A 62 3.27 6.95 2.46
C SER A 62 3.44 6.68 0.96
N LEU A 63 3.39 5.42 0.52
CA LEU A 63 3.43 5.08 -0.90
C LEU A 63 2.18 5.57 -1.64
N ILE A 64 1.00 5.41 -1.02
CA ILE A 64 -0.28 5.86 -1.59
C ILE A 64 -0.30 7.39 -1.66
N PHE A 65 0.04 8.09 -0.57
CA PHE A 65 0.09 9.55 -0.54
C PHE A 65 1.14 10.14 -1.50
N GLY A 66 2.32 9.53 -1.58
CA GLY A 66 3.38 9.98 -2.48
C GLY A 66 3.05 9.79 -3.97
N CYS A 67 2.15 8.86 -4.30
CA CYS A 67 1.68 8.65 -5.67
C CYS A 67 0.67 9.72 -6.10
N GLU A 68 -0.19 10.18 -5.18
CA GLU A 68 -1.18 11.22 -5.45
C GLU A 68 -0.54 12.60 -5.69
N GLY A 69 0.49 12.95 -4.91
CA GLY A 69 1.14 14.27 -4.97
C GLY A 69 2.02 14.54 -6.19
N ARG A 70 2.18 13.58 -7.11
CA ARG A 70 2.99 13.75 -8.35
C ARG A 70 2.17 14.07 -9.59
N ARG A 71 0.97 14.63 -9.43
CA ARG A 71 0.08 14.99 -10.53
C ARG A 71 0.16 16.47 -10.90
#